data_AF-A0A4U0YIK4-F1
#
_entry.id   AF-A0A4U0YIK4-F1
#
_cell.length_a   1.000
_cell.length_b   1.000
_cell.length_c   1.000
_cell.angle_alpha   90.00
_cell.angle_beta   90.00
_cell.angle_gamma   90.00
#
_symmetry.space_group_name_H-M   'P 1'
#
loop_
_entity.id
_entity.type
_entity.pdbx_description
1 polymer ?
#
loop_
_entity_poly.entity_id
_entity_poly.type
_entity_poly.pdbx_seq_one_letter_code
_entity_poly.pdbx_strand_id
1 'polypeptide(L)' 'MSGTSLDGIDIALTSFSPSAPRATLLGATCMPFPPALRHDLLALCQPGADEIHRAGVAGQQWARLAAQGVDELLQ' A
#
# COMPACT_ATOMS: atom_id res chain seq x y z
N MET A 1 1.44 1.73 4.36
CA MET A 1 0.92 3.12 4.22
C MET A 1 1.06 3.53 2.77
N SER A 2 0.10 4.26 2.18
CA SER A 2 0.28 4.91 0.87
C SER A 2 -0.12 6.37 1.03
N GLY A 3 0.76 7.29 0.65
CA GLY A 3 0.46 8.72 0.64
C GLY A 3 -0.52 9.11 -0.47
N THR A 4 -0.97 10.36 -0.46
CA THR A 4 -1.80 10.95 -1.54
C THR A 4 -1.01 11.21 -2.83
N SER A 5 0.33 11.08 -2.79
CA SER A 5 1.22 11.07 -3.95
C SER A 5 0.94 9.90 -4.91
N LEU A 6 0.32 8.82 -4.43
CA LEU A 6 0.01 7.61 -5.19
C LEU A 6 1.21 7.08 -5.97
N ASP A 7 2.36 6.99 -5.29
CA ASP A 7 3.63 6.49 -5.81
C ASP A 7 3.91 5.04 -5.39
N GLY A 8 3.43 4.61 -4.22
CA GLY A 8 3.56 3.22 -3.78
C GLY A 8 2.99 2.93 -2.40
N ILE A 9 3.34 1.76 -1.87
CA ILE A 9 2.97 1.28 -0.55
C ILE A 9 4.23 1.09 0.30
N ASP A 10 4.36 1.88 1.37
CA ASP A 10 5.39 1.69 2.38
C ASP A 10 4.97 0.62 3.38
N ILE A 11 5.86 -0.33 3.64
CA ILE A 11 5.65 -1.43 4.58
C ILE A 11 6.84 -1.46 5.54
N ALA A 12 6.55 -1.48 6.84
CA ALA A 12 7.57 -1.49 7.88
C ALA A 12 7.25 -2.59 8.90
N LEU A 13 8.24 -3.46 9.16
CA LEU A 13 8.19 -4.46 10.20
C LEU A 13 8.82 -3.87 11.46
N THR A 14 8.06 -3.77 12.53
CA THR A 14 8.50 -3.14 13.78
C THR A 14 8.28 -4.07 14.97
N SER A 15 9.24 -4.09 15.89
CA SER A 15 9.13 -4.78 17.17
C SER A 15 8.78 -3.78 18.27
N PHE A 16 7.84 -4.17 19.13
CA PHE A 16 7.46 -3.44 20.33
C PHE A 16 7.62 -4.37 21.53
N SER A 17 8.25 -3.88 22.60
CA SER A 17 8.40 -4.63 23.85
C SER A 17 7.90 -3.80 25.03
N PRO A 18 7.17 -4.39 25.99
CA PRO A 18 6.81 -3.70 27.23
C PRO A 18 8.02 -3.17 28.02
N SER A 19 9.17 -3.84 27.90
CA SER A 19 10.42 -3.43 28.57
C SER A 19 11.20 -2.34 27.83
N ALA A 20 10.82 -2.00 26.60
CA ALA A 20 11.49 -1.00 25.78
C ALA A 20 10.45 -0.05 25.15
N PRO A 21 10.28 1.19 25.66
CA PRO A 21 9.21 2.10 25.23
C PRO A 21 9.43 2.71 23.82
N ARG A 22 10.29 2.12 22.99
CA ARG A 22 10.58 2.58 21.63
C ARG A 22 10.34 1.43 20.65
N ALA A 23 9.75 1.77 19.50
CA ALA A 23 9.65 0.85 18.38
C ALA A 23 11.04 0.57 17.80
N THR A 24 11.36 -0.69 17.54
CA THR A 24 12.57 -1.08 16.80
C THR A 24 12.18 -1.46 15.38
N LEU A 25 12.76 -0.79 14.38
CA LEU A 25 12.56 -1.15 12.97
C LEU A 25 13.37 -2.40 12.65
N LEU A 26 12.70 -3.48 12.26
CA LEU A 26 13.32 -4.74 11.87
C LEU A 26 13.55 -4.82 10.37
N GLY A 27 12.72 -4.15 9.57
CA GLY A 27 12.84 -4.08 8.13
C GLY A 27 11.82 -3.12 7.54
N ALA A 28 12.10 -2.62 6.33
CA ALA A 28 11.19 -1.79 5.57
C ALA A 28 11.35 -2.07 4.08
N THR A 29 10.23 -2.03 3.36
CA THR A 29 10.19 -2.07 1.90
C THR A 29 9.16 -1.09 1.37
N CYS A 30 9.33 -0.68 0.12
CA CYS A 30 8.37 0.16 -0.60
C CYS A 30 7.99 -0.54 -1.90
N MET A 31 6.69 -0.80 -2.07
CA MET A 31 6.14 -1.40 -3.28
C MET A 31 5.68 -0.29 -4.22
N PRO A 32 6.37 -0.01 -5.34
CA PRO A 32 5.90 1.00 -6.28
C PRO A 32 4.58 0.56 -6.90
N PHE A 33 3.65 1.50 -7.10
CA PHE A 33 2.41 1.14 -7.79
C PHE A 33 2.68 0.78 -9.25
N PRO A 34 2.14 -0.36 -9.73
CA PRO A 34 2.11 -0.65 -11.16
C PRO A 34 1.45 0.52 -11.92
N PRO A 35 1.95 0.90 -13.12
CA PRO A 35 1.42 2.06 -13.85
C PRO A 35 -0.11 2.04 -14.06
N ALA A 36 -0.69 0.85 -14.29
CA ALA A 36 -2.13 0.67 -14.43
C ALA A 36 -2.89 0.99 -13.13
N LEU A 37 -2.46 0.42 -12.01
CA LEU A 37 -3.08 0.69 -10.71
C LEU A 37 -2.94 2.17 -10.33
N ARG A 38 -1.77 2.77 -10.56
CA ARG A 38 -1.55 4.20 -10.33
C ARG A 38 -2.50 5.07 -11.15
N HIS A 39 -2.69 4.74 -12.42
CA HIS A 39 -3.63 5.44 -13.29
C HIS A 39 -5.07 5.31 -12.77
N ASP A 40 -5.50 4.11 -12.41
CA ASP A 40 -6.86 3.86 -11.92
C ASP A 40 -7.14 4.62 -10.62
N LEU A 41 -6.19 4.62 -9.68
CA LEU A 41 -6.30 5.36 -8.42
C LEU A 41 -6.36 6.88 -8.66
N LEU A 42 -5.54 7.43 -9.57
CA LEU A 42 -5.60 8.84 -9.93
C LEU A 42 -6.92 9.22 -10.59
N ALA A 43 -7.43 8.36 -11.46
CA ALA A 43 -8.70 8.56 -12.16
C ALA A 43 -9.93 8.42 -11.24
N LEU A 44 -9.78 7.89 -10.02
CA LEU A 44 -10.80 7.90 -8.97
C LEU A 44 -10.79 9.20 -8.14
N CYS A 45 -9.79 10.07 -8.33
CA CYS A 45 -9.76 11.40 -7.70
C CYS A 45 -10.53 12.46 -8.49
N GLN A 46 -11.28 12.07 -9.52
CA GLN A 46 -12.14 12.92 -10.33
C GLN A 46 -13.47 12.20 -10.59
N PRO A 47 -14.60 12.93 -10.66
CA PRO A 47 -15.88 12.33 -11.02
C PRO A 47 -15.80 11.55 -12.34
N GLY A 48 -16.46 10.40 -12.40
CA GLY A 48 -16.38 9.52 -13.55
C GLY A 48 -17.54 8.54 -13.62
N ALA A 49 -17.58 7.76 -14.69
CA ALA A 49 -18.51 6.65 -14.77
C ALA A 49 -18.07 5.53 -13.83
N ASP A 50 -19.04 4.91 -13.16
CA ASP A 50 -18.87 3.63 -12.44
C ASP A 50 -17.80 3.66 -11.33
N GLU A 51 -17.67 4.79 -10.64
CA GLU A 51 -16.61 5.04 -9.64
C GLU A 51 -16.60 4.01 -8.51
N ILE A 52 -17.76 3.55 -8.06
CA ILE A 52 -17.88 2.56 -6.97
C ILE A 52 -17.30 1.21 -7.40
N HIS A 53 -17.66 0.74 -8.60
CA HIS A 53 -17.13 -0.52 -9.11
C HIS A 53 -15.62 -0.43 -9.36
N ARG A 54 -15.16 0.64 -10.02
CA ARG A 54 -13.74 0.89 -10.28
C ARG A 54 -12.93 0.98 -8.99
N ALA A 55 -13.45 1.63 -7.95
CA ALA A 55 -12.84 1.67 -6.63
C ALA A 55 -12.73 0.27 -6.01
N GLY A 56 -13.76 -0.58 -6.16
CA GLY A 56 -13.72 -1.96 -5.71
C GLY A 56 -12.65 -2.81 -6.42
N VAL A 57 -12.47 -2.62 -7.73
CA VAL A 57 -11.44 -3.31 -8.52
C VAL A 57 -10.04 -2.82 -8.13
N ALA A 58 -9.82 -1.50 -8.11
CA ALA A 58 -8.54 -0.91 -7.71
C ALA A 58 -8.16 -1.28 -6.27
N GLY A 59 -9.13 -1.34 -5.35
CA GLY A 59 -8.92 -1.77 -3.97
C GLY A 59 -8.43 -3.21 -3.85
N GLN A 60 -8.94 -4.13 -4.68
CA GLN A 60 -8.44 -5.51 -4.71
C GLN A 60 -7.00 -5.59 -5.23
N GLN A 61 -6.68 -4.83 -6.29
CA GLN A 61 -5.33 -4.77 -6.84
C GLN A 61 -4.33 -4.19 -5.82
N TRP A 62 -4.73 -3.12 -5.14
CA TRP A 62 -3.96 -2.52 -4.05
C TRP A 62 -3.71 -3.53 -2.93
N ALA A 63 -4.73 -4.27 -2.49
CA ALA A 63 -4.61 -5.25 -1.43
C ALA A 63 -3.66 -6.40 -1.80
N ARG A 64 -3.69 -6.87 -3.05
CA ARG A 64 -2.76 -7.89 -3.55
C ARG A 64 -1.31 -7.39 -3.56
N LEU A 65 -1.08 -6.15 -3.98
CA LEU A 65 0.26 -5.55 -3.96
C LEU A 65 0.78 -5.38 -2.53
N ALA A 66 -0.08 -4.96 -1.60
CA ALA A 66 0.27 -4.88 -0.18
C ALA A 66 0.65 -6.26 0.38
N ALA A 67 -0.13 -7.29 0.07
CA ALA A 67 0.17 -8.66 0.50
C ALA A 67 1.51 -9.15 -0.06
N GLN A 68 1.79 -8.90 -1.34
CA GLN A 68 3.08 -9.22 -1.94
C GLN A 68 4.24 -8.54 -1.20
N GLY A 69 4.13 -7.25 -0.90
CA GLY A 69 5.19 -6.55 -0.19
C GLY A 69 5.36 -7.00 1.27
N VAL A 70 4.29 -7.49 1.91
CA VAL A 70 4.39 -8.15 3.22
C VAL A 70 5.15 -9.46 3.09
N ASP A 71 4.82 -10.30 2.10
CA ASP A 71 5.53 -11.55 1.86
C ASP A 71 7.02 -11.31 1.55
N GLU A 72 7.34 -10.30 0.71
CA GLU A 72 8.72 -9.90 0.41
C GLU A 72 9.50 -9.45 1.65
N LEU A 73 8.84 -8.79 2.61
CA LEU A 73 9.48 -8.32 3.84
C LEU A 73 9.70 -9.44 4.88
N LEU A 74 8.93 -10.53 4.80
CA LEU A 74 8.97 -11.64 5.75
C LEU A 74 9.87 -12.81 5.32
N GLN A 75 10.32 -12.84 4.06
CA GLN A 75 11.32 -13.80 3.57
C GLN A 75 12.75 -13.41 3.97
#